data_AF-A0A831M346-F1
#
_entry.id   AF-A0A831M346-F1
#
_cell.length_a   1.000
_cell.length_b   1.000
_cell.length_c   1.000
_cell.angle_alpha   90.00
_cell.angle_beta   90.00
_cell.angle_gamma   90.00
#
_symmetry.space_group_name_H-M   'P 1'
#
loop_
_entity.id
_entity.type
_entity.pdbx_description
1 polymer ?
#
loop_
_entity_poly.entity_id
_entity_poly.type
_entity_poly.pdbx_seq_one_letter_code
_entity_poly.pdbx_strand_id
1 'polypeptide(L)'
;MTPILDALEKQGMPVAFLRHVEAHVPLVASDTDALRGWKWDMQLHLSAGTLRPLANPVPDTIGGEAAPIHTLYHEGTHAFLYSKRAEPAVVRLREEALRYYRDAGLAVGGTATDPARIVEEAAADYVAHRAAMLWRTMEALAEAAEIERTAGGMNRSKMEEQVKKCAELPHEYNRKGAQLVFGYQNNFWGYGSRQLMTTKPISFALKNYCDQVILQGKIPDCFDGLPERVRQHGELLGRLRRLLPVEAAATY
;
A
#
# COMPACT_ATOMS: atom_id res chain seq x y z
N MET A 1 -6.62 7.44 16.77
CA MET A 1 -6.19 6.38 15.82
C MET A 1 -5.88 5.06 16.52
N THR A 2 -5.49 5.05 17.79
CA THR A 2 -5.01 3.87 18.52
C THR A 2 -5.78 2.56 18.28
N PRO A 3 -7.13 2.50 18.35
CA PRO A 3 -7.85 1.25 18.10
C PRO A 3 -7.65 0.69 16.68
N ILE A 4 -7.56 1.58 15.69
CA ILE A 4 -7.26 1.23 14.29
C ILE A 4 -5.86 0.64 14.19
N LEU A 5 -4.87 1.30 14.82
CA LEU A 5 -3.47 0.86 14.79
C LEU A 5 -3.27 -0.48 15.49
N ASP A 6 -3.96 -0.72 16.60
CA ASP A 6 -3.93 -2.00 17.32
C ASP A 6 -4.48 -3.14 16.45
N ALA A 7 -5.55 -2.89 15.69
CA ALA A 7 -6.12 -3.86 14.78
C ALA A 7 -5.18 -4.14 13.58
N LEU A 8 -4.63 -3.10 12.95
CA LEU A 8 -3.65 -3.25 11.87
C LEU A 8 -2.41 -4.03 12.32
N GLU A 9 -1.91 -3.76 13.54
CA GLU A 9 -0.77 -4.46 14.11
C GLU A 9 -1.03 -5.96 14.29
N LYS A 10 -2.24 -6.34 14.75
CA LYS A 10 -2.66 -7.75 14.85
C LYS A 10 -2.65 -8.46 13.49
N GLN A 11 -2.90 -7.73 12.40
CA GLN A 11 -2.82 -8.27 11.03
C GLN A 11 -1.37 -8.32 10.49
N GLY A 12 -0.39 -7.86 11.26
CA GLY A 12 1.03 -7.86 10.89
C GLY A 12 1.48 -6.59 10.15
N MET A 13 0.65 -5.54 10.12
CA MET A 13 1.00 -4.29 9.44
C MET A 13 2.05 -3.47 10.23
N PRO A 14 2.91 -2.68 9.56
CA PRO A 14 3.88 -1.82 10.24
C PRO A 14 3.24 -0.53 10.75
N VAL A 15 2.98 -0.46 12.06
CA VAL A 15 2.26 0.67 12.66
C VAL A 15 3.12 1.61 13.51
N ALA A 16 4.39 1.29 13.77
CA ALA A 16 5.19 2.06 14.72
C ALA A 16 5.38 3.53 14.28
N PHE A 17 5.58 3.77 12.99
CA PHE A 17 5.66 5.14 12.46
C PHE A 17 4.32 5.87 12.58
N LEU A 18 3.18 5.19 12.38
CA LEU A 18 1.85 5.76 12.57
C LEU A 18 1.57 6.09 14.04
N ARG A 19 2.05 5.26 14.98
CA ARG A 19 2.00 5.57 16.42
C ARG A 19 2.87 6.79 16.76
N HIS A 20 4.04 6.92 16.13
CA HIS A 20 4.85 8.14 16.26
C HIS A 20 4.09 9.37 15.75
N VAL A 21 3.46 9.26 14.57
CA VAL A 21 2.63 10.34 14.01
C VAL A 21 1.48 10.69 14.95
N GLU A 22 0.71 9.72 15.44
CA GLU A 22 -0.39 9.93 16.40
C GLU A 22 0.07 10.68 17.66
N ALA A 23 1.28 10.40 18.15
CA ALA A 23 1.81 11.04 19.35
C ALA A 23 2.38 12.46 19.13
N HIS A 24 2.73 12.84 17.89
CA HIS A 24 3.48 14.07 17.61
C HIS A 24 2.82 15.01 16.60
N VAL A 25 1.80 14.54 15.89
CA VAL A 25 1.11 15.29 14.82
C VAL A 25 -0.39 15.27 15.10
N PRO A 26 -1.05 16.43 15.23
CA PRO A 26 -2.48 16.48 15.43
C PRO A 26 -3.23 15.85 14.25
N LEU A 27 -4.19 14.98 14.55
CA LEU A 27 -5.11 14.40 13.56
C LEU A 27 -6.32 15.32 13.40
N VAL A 28 -6.65 15.67 12.16
CA VAL A 28 -7.87 16.38 11.82
C VAL A 28 -8.70 15.56 10.85
N ALA A 29 -9.92 15.23 11.28
CA ALA A 29 -10.92 14.63 10.42
C ALA A 29 -11.60 15.74 9.61
N SER A 30 -11.30 15.81 8.31
CA SER A 30 -11.90 16.81 7.41
C SER A 30 -12.45 16.15 6.15
N ASP A 31 -13.75 16.34 5.90
CA ASP A 31 -14.41 15.90 4.67
C ASP A 31 -14.23 16.90 3.51
N THR A 32 -13.60 18.06 3.75
CA THR A 32 -13.48 19.17 2.80
C THR A 32 -12.05 19.55 2.40
N ASP A 33 -11.01 19.08 3.10
CA ASP A 33 -9.63 19.61 2.94
C ASP A 33 -8.53 18.57 2.64
N ALA A 34 -8.87 17.41 2.07
CA ALA A 34 -7.83 16.54 1.48
C ALA A 34 -7.00 17.27 0.40
N LEU A 35 -7.52 18.37 -0.16
CA LEU A 35 -6.84 19.22 -1.14
C LEU A 35 -5.85 20.24 -0.54
N ARG A 36 -5.93 20.53 0.77
CA ARG A 36 -4.89 21.35 1.40
C ARG A 36 -3.65 20.49 1.65
N GLY A 37 -3.80 19.25 2.11
CA GLY A 37 -2.66 18.38 2.40
C GLY A 37 -1.86 18.88 3.62
N TRP A 38 -1.04 17.99 4.18
CA TRP A 38 -0.28 18.23 5.42
C TRP A 38 0.63 19.48 5.41
N LYS A 39 0.95 20.03 4.22
CA LYS A 39 1.90 21.14 4.03
C LYS A 39 1.46 22.49 4.62
N TRP A 40 0.17 22.71 4.89
CA TRP A 40 -0.32 24.06 5.24
C TRP A 40 -0.51 24.31 6.73
N ASP A 41 -0.86 23.30 7.51
CA ASP A 41 -1.16 23.47 8.95
C ASP A 41 -0.45 22.44 9.84
N MET A 42 0.41 21.59 9.27
CA MET A 42 1.15 20.56 10.00
C MET A 42 0.24 19.54 10.71
N GLN A 43 -0.93 19.27 10.15
CA GLN A 43 -1.88 18.30 10.67
C GLN A 43 -2.00 17.10 9.73
N LEU A 44 -2.29 15.93 10.29
CA LEU A 44 -2.66 14.76 9.52
C LEU A 44 -4.14 14.87 9.16
N HIS A 45 -4.44 15.16 7.90
CA HIS A 45 -5.80 15.25 7.40
C HIS A 45 -6.23 13.91 6.82
N LEU A 46 -7.18 13.25 7.49
CA LEU A 46 -7.81 12.04 6.97
C LEU A 46 -9.31 12.27 6.86
N SER A 47 -9.86 12.03 5.68
CA SER A 47 -11.31 12.16 5.46
C SER A 47 -12.08 11.10 6.25
N ALA A 48 -13.35 11.36 6.56
CA ALA A 48 -14.19 10.33 7.17
C ALA A 48 -14.34 9.12 6.24
N GLY A 49 -14.28 9.32 4.92
CA GLY A 49 -14.24 8.23 3.93
C GLY A 49 -12.99 7.33 4.05
N THR A 50 -11.89 7.84 4.58
CA THR A 50 -10.68 7.05 4.89
C THR A 50 -10.78 6.39 6.25
N LEU A 51 -11.29 7.09 7.26
CA LEU A 51 -11.33 6.59 8.64
C LEU A 51 -12.45 5.58 8.90
N ARG A 52 -13.63 5.75 8.28
CA ARG A 52 -14.79 4.87 8.51
C ARG A 52 -14.53 3.41 8.11
N PRO A 53 -13.98 3.10 6.92
CA PRO A 53 -13.64 1.73 6.56
C PRO A 53 -12.59 1.13 7.51
N LEU A 54 -11.73 1.96 8.09
CA LEU A 54 -10.66 1.54 9.01
C LEU A 54 -11.09 1.50 10.48
N ALA A 55 -12.38 1.66 10.80
CA ALA A 55 -12.83 1.64 12.19
C ALA A 55 -12.62 0.27 12.87
N ASN A 56 -12.65 -0.80 12.07
CA ASN A 56 -12.32 -2.16 12.50
C ASN A 56 -11.68 -2.91 11.32
N PRO A 57 -10.41 -2.60 10.99
CA PRO A 57 -9.77 -3.07 9.77
C PRO A 57 -9.49 -4.57 9.92
N VAL A 58 -10.27 -5.37 9.21
CA VAL A 58 -10.11 -6.81 9.15
C VAL A 58 -10.12 -7.18 7.69
N PRO A 59 -9.06 -7.82 7.16
CA PRO A 59 -9.07 -8.27 5.79
C PRO A 59 -10.14 -9.36 5.66
N ASP A 60 -11.30 -8.96 5.14
CA ASP A 60 -12.49 -9.79 4.99
C ASP A 60 -12.91 -9.90 3.53
N THR A 61 -14.14 -10.38 3.30
CA THR A 61 -14.66 -10.68 1.96
C THR A 61 -15.28 -9.47 1.26
N ILE A 62 -15.54 -8.37 1.98
CA ILE A 62 -16.22 -7.19 1.42
C ILE A 62 -15.23 -6.33 0.63
N GLY A 63 -13.93 -6.42 0.96
CA GLY A 63 -12.86 -5.71 0.28
C GLY A 63 -13.02 -4.19 0.33
N GLY A 64 -11.97 -3.47 -0.06
CA GLY A 64 -12.04 -2.02 -0.25
C GLY A 64 -11.41 -1.20 0.88
N GLU A 65 -10.77 -1.84 1.85
CA GLU A 65 -9.95 -1.16 2.86
C GLU A 65 -8.56 -0.84 2.32
N ALA A 66 -8.13 -1.50 1.24
CA ALA A 66 -6.83 -1.23 0.62
C ALA A 66 -6.61 0.22 0.17
N ALA A 67 -7.66 0.90 -0.33
CA ALA A 67 -7.57 2.31 -0.71
C ALA A 67 -7.46 3.23 0.52
N PRO A 68 -8.31 3.09 1.55
CA PRO A 68 -8.10 3.74 2.84
C PRO A 68 -6.73 3.48 3.48
N ILE A 69 -6.21 2.26 3.40
CA ILE A 69 -4.86 1.91 3.88
C ILE A 69 -3.80 2.65 3.08
N HIS A 70 -3.93 2.69 1.75
CA HIS A 70 -3.04 3.49 0.92
C HIS A 70 -3.00 4.95 1.42
N THR A 71 -4.17 5.59 1.58
CA THR A 71 -4.26 6.97 2.06
C THR A 71 -3.64 7.15 3.45
N LEU A 72 -3.97 6.28 4.41
CA LEU A 72 -3.43 6.35 5.77
C LEU A 72 -1.89 6.28 5.78
N TYR A 73 -1.32 5.35 5.00
CA TYR A 73 0.12 5.17 4.94
C TYR A 73 0.82 6.27 4.13
N HIS A 74 0.17 6.80 3.09
CA HIS A 74 0.68 7.92 2.29
C HIS A 74 0.79 9.19 3.16
N GLU A 75 -0.32 9.64 3.74
CA GLU A 75 -0.37 10.85 4.56
C GLU A 75 0.42 10.67 5.87
N GLY A 76 0.37 9.47 6.46
CA GLY A 76 1.18 9.13 7.62
C GLY A 76 2.69 9.23 7.33
N THR A 77 3.13 8.84 6.13
CA THR A 77 4.55 8.93 5.75
C THR A 77 4.99 10.38 5.65
N HIS A 78 4.16 11.24 5.04
CA HIS A 78 4.42 12.67 5.02
C HIS A 78 4.54 13.27 6.42
N ALA A 79 3.56 13.01 7.28
CA ALA A 79 3.55 13.50 8.66
C ALA A 79 4.78 13.01 9.45
N PHE A 80 5.18 11.75 9.25
CA PHE A 80 6.35 11.16 9.90
C PHE A 80 7.67 11.81 9.44
N LEU A 81 7.90 11.92 8.13
CA LEU A 81 9.11 12.57 7.62
C LEU A 81 9.19 14.04 8.04
N TYR A 82 8.03 14.70 8.17
CA TYR A 82 7.95 16.07 8.64
C TYR A 82 8.26 16.22 10.13
N SER A 83 7.73 15.35 11.00
CA SER A 83 8.05 15.37 12.44
C SER A 83 9.53 15.08 12.70
N LYS A 84 10.16 14.32 11.79
CA LYS A 84 11.56 13.93 11.81
C LYS A 84 12.48 14.87 11.01
N ARG A 85 11.98 15.99 10.46
CA ARG A 85 12.71 16.82 9.49
C ARG A 85 14.04 17.40 9.99
N ALA A 86 14.19 17.55 11.30
CA ALA A 86 15.41 18.07 11.93
C ALA A 86 16.41 16.95 12.30
N GLU A 87 16.03 15.68 12.20
CA GLU A 87 16.93 14.58 12.52
C GLU A 87 18.05 14.47 11.47
N PRO A 88 19.33 14.41 11.88
CA PRO A 88 20.44 14.39 10.92
C PRO A 88 20.37 13.29 9.88
N ALA A 89 19.80 12.13 10.23
CA ALA A 89 19.60 11.03 9.28
C ALA A 89 18.58 11.39 8.18
N VAL A 90 17.47 12.03 8.54
CA VAL A 90 16.44 12.47 7.59
C VAL A 90 16.93 13.65 6.75
N VAL A 91 17.69 14.58 7.33
CA VAL A 91 18.32 15.67 6.57
C VAL A 91 19.23 15.11 5.47
N ARG A 92 20.16 14.20 5.82
CA ARG A 92 21.06 13.57 4.85
C ARG A 92 20.30 12.76 3.78
N LEU A 93 19.27 12.02 4.19
CA LEU A 93 18.41 11.28 3.27
C LEU A 93 17.77 12.22 2.23
N ARG A 94 17.21 13.35 2.68
CA ARG A 94 16.59 14.34 1.80
C ARG A 94 17.59 14.96 0.86
N GLU A 95 18.78 15.35 1.34
CA GLU A 95 19.84 15.90 0.50
C GLU A 95 20.30 14.93 -0.59
N GLU A 96 20.44 13.64 -0.26
CA GLU A 96 20.80 12.61 -1.23
C GLU A 96 19.69 12.40 -2.26
N ALA A 97 18.45 12.24 -1.82
CA ALA A 97 17.31 12.04 -2.71
C ALA A 97 17.08 13.26 -3.61
N LEU A 98 17.26 14.49 -3.10
CA LEU A 98 17.18 15.72 -3.89
C LEU A 98 18.23 15.75 -5.02
N ARG A 99 19.47 15.32 -4.74
CA ARG A 99 20.50 15.19 -5.79
C ARG A 99 20.09 14.15 -6.83
N TYR A 100 19.54 13.02 -6.39
CA TYR A 100 19.08 11.96 -7.29
C TYR A 100 17.97 12.43 -8.25
N TYR A 101 16.99 13.20 -7.74
CA TYR A 101 15.84 13.67 -8.51
C TYR A 101 16.01 15.02 -9.20
N ARG A 102 17.11 15.75 -8.99
CA ARG A 102 17.35 17.10 -9.51
C ARG A 102 16.94 17.27 -10.98
N ASP A 103 17.36 16.33 -11.82
CA ASP A 103 17.09 16.32 -13.27
C ASP A 103 16.23 15.11 -13.66
N ALA A 104 15.25 14.73 -12.83
CA ALA A 104 14.36 13.62 -13.14
C ALA A 104 13.48 13.93 -14.37
N GLY A 105 13.43 13.02 -15.35
CA GLY A 105 12.51 13.17 -16.48
C GLY A 105 11.06 12.95 -16.04
N LEU A 106 10.12 13.67 -16.64
CA LEU A 106 8.69 13.54 -16.36
C LEU A 106 7.99 12.73 -17.47
N ALA A 107 6.94 11.98 -17.11
CA ALA A 107 6.24 11.08 -18.03
C ALA A 107 5.60 11.80 -19.25
N VAL A 108 5.27 13.09 -19.09
CA VAL A 108 4.70 13.93 -20.16
C VAL A 108 5.78 14.73 -20.94
N GLY A 109 7.06 14.44 -20.69
CA GLY A 109 8.21 15.18 -21.23
C GLY A 109 8.73 16.26 -20.29
N GLY A 110 9.96 16.70 -20.53
CA GLY A 110 10.66 17.68 -19.69
C GLY A 110 11.34 17.08 -18.46
N THR A 111 11.91 17.96 -17.63
CA THR A 111 12.62 17.61 -16.39
C THR A 111 11.93 18.21 -15.18
N ALA A 112 12.21 17.64 -14.00
CA ALA A 112 11.70 18.11 -12.74
C ALA A 112 12.09 19.56 -12.47
N THR A 113 11.13 20.35 -12.00
CA THR A 113 11.30 21.72 -11.51
C THR A 113 11.11 21.82 -10.00
N ASP A 114 10.48 20.81 -9.39
CA ASP A 114 10.34 20.66 -7.95
C ASP A 114 10.75 19.23 -7.53
N PRO A 115 12.06 18.94 -7.50
CA PRO A 115 12.55 17.63 -7.08
C PRO A 115 12.24 17.36 -5.60
N ALA A 116 12.03 18.38 -4.77
CA ALA A 116 11.66 18.20 -3.37
C ALA A 116 10.28 17.58 -3.23
N ARG A 117 9.31 18.02 -4.04
CA ARG A 117 8.01 17.37 -4.11
C ARG A 117 8.14 15.91 -4.55
N ILE A 118 8.92 15.63 -5.60
CA ILE A 118 9.12 14.25 -6.07
C ILE A 118 9.69 13.35 -4.96
N VAL A 119 10.67 13.83 -4.18
CA VAL A 119 11.23 13.09 -3.03
C VAL A 119 10.15 12.75 -2.00
N GLU A 120 9.36 13.75 -1.59
CA GLU A 120 8.32 13.57 -0.57
C GLU A 120 7.23 12.61 -1.04
N GLU A 121 6.73 12.78 -2.27
CA GLU A 121 5.70 11.90 -2.84
C GLU A 121 6.23 10.49 -3.12
N ALA A 122 7.48 10.36 -3.59
CA ALA A 122 8.06 9.04 -3.86
C ALA A 122 8.13 8.18 -2.59
N ALA A 123 8.48 8.79 -1.44
CA ALA A 123 8.47 8.09 -0.16
C ALA A 123 7.05 7.69 0.26
N ALA A 124 6.10 8.63 0.20
CA ALA A 124 4.72 8.41 0.61
C ALA A 124 4.00 7.37 -0.27
N ASP A 125 4.09 7.52 -1.60
CA ASP A 125 3.52 6.57 -2.56
C ASP A 125 4.14 5.18 -2.42
N TYR A 126 5.46 5.10 -2.23
CA TYR A 126 6.13 3.81 -2.04
C TYR A 126 5.57 3.08 -0.80
N VAL A 127 5.58 3.73 0.36
CA VAL A 127 5.10 3.13 1.61
C VAL A 127 3.61 2.74 1.51
N ALA A 128 2.79 3.64 0.95
CA ALA A 128 1.37 3.43 0.75
C ALA A 128 1.06 2.25 -0.18
N HIS A 129 1.78 2.18 -1.31
CA HIS A 129 1.67 1.09 -2.27
C HIS A 129 2.02 -0.26 -1.64
N ARG A 130 3.13 -0.32 -0.88
CA ARG A 130 3.55 -1.55 -0.18
C ARG A 130 2.50 -2.02 0.82
N ALA A 131 1.99 -1.10 1.65
CA ALA A 131 0.96 -1.41 2.64
C ALA A 131 -0.35 -1.87 1.98
N ALA A 132 -0.82 -1.14 0.97
CA ALA A 132 -2.04 -1.49 0.25
C ALA A 132 -1.92 -2.81 -0.53
N MET A 133 -0.75 -3.08 -1.12
CA MET A 133 -0.45 -4.35 -1.78
C MET A 133 -0.59 -5.52 -0.80
N LEU A 134 0.05 -5.43 0.37
CA LEU A 134 -0.05 -6.46 1.39
C LEU A 134 -1.49 -6.66 1.86
N TRP A 135 -2.23 -5.56 2.10
CA TRP A 135 -3.62 -5.67 2.54
C TRP A 135 -4.52 -6.33 1.49
N ARG A 136 -4.42 -5.93 0.22
CA ARG A 136 -5.18 -6.58 -0.88
C ARG A 136 -4.91 -8.07 -0.95
N THR A 137 -3.69 -8.49 -0.68
CA THR A 137 -3.35 -9.92 -0.63
C THR A 137 -4.02 -10.63 0.54
N MET A 138 -4.17 -9.97 1.70
CA MET A 138 -4.92 -10.53 2.81
C MET A 138 -6.43 -10.60 2.50
N GLU A 139 -7.01 -9.55 1.91
CA GLU A 139 -8.41 -9.54 1.43
C GLU A 139 -8.66 -10.68 0.41
N ALA A 140 -7.76 -10.86 -0.56
CA ALA A 140 -7.88 -11.93 -1.56
C ALA A 140 -7.81 -13.34 -0.95
N LEU A 141 -6.99 -13.54 0.09
CA LEU A 141 -6.94 -14.81 0.83
C LEU A 141 -8.23 -15.04 1.64
N ALA A 142 -8.81 -13.99 2.22
CA ALA A 142 -10.08 -14.07 2.94
C ALA A 142 -11.25 -14.38 1.99
N GLU A 143 -11.29 -13.73 0.82
CA GLU A 143 -12.27 -14.00 -0.24
C GLU A 143 -12.19 -15.47 -0.70
N ALA A 144 -10.97 -15.95 -0.99
CA ALA A 144 -10.76 -17.34 -1.39
C ALA A 144 -11.19 -18.34 -0.29
N ALA A 145 -11.01 -18.02 0.99
CA ALA A 145 -11.46 -18.84 2.10
C ALA A 145 -13.00 -18.87 2.22
N GLU A 146 -13.67 -17.77 1.93
CA GLU A 146 -15.14 -17.73 1.89
C GLU A 146 -15.72 -18.51 0.70
N ILE A 147 -15.08 -18.41 -0.46
CA ILE A 147 -15.43 -19.22 -1.63
C ILE A 147 -15.34 -20.71 -1.28
N GLU A 148 -14.30 -21.14 -0.57
CA GLU A 148 -14.16 -22.52 -0.09
C GLU A 148 -15.38 -22.94 0.74
N ARG A 149 -15.84 -22.10 1.67
CA ARG A 149 -16.99 -22.38 2.55
C ARG A 149 -18.32 -22.47 1.80
N THR A 150 -18.47 -21.67 0.75
CA THR A 150 -19.74 -21.48 0.02
C THR A 150 -19.79 -22.22 -1.32
N ALA A 151 -18.77 -23.01 -1.64
CA ALA A 151 -18.60 -23.67 -2.94
C ALA A 151 -19.73 -24.63 -3.33
N GLY A 152 -20.49 -25.16 -2.37
CA GLY A 152 -21.56 -26.15 -2.61
C GLY A 152 -22.66 -25.70 -3.57
N GLY A 153 -22.78 -24.39 -3.86
CA GLY A 153 -23.71 -23.84 -4.86
C GLY A 153 -23.05 -23.32 -6.14
N MET A 154 -21.73 -23.44 -6.29
CA MET A 154 -21.02 -22.91 -7.46
C MET A 154 -20.97 -23.92 -8.60
N ASN A 155 -21.18 -23.43 -9.82
CA ASN A 155 -20.92 -24.25 -11.01
C ASN A 155 -19.41 -24.39 -11.27
N ARG A 156 -19.05 -25.42 -12.05
CA ARG A 156 -17.65 -25.75 -12.36
C ARG A 156 -16.86 -24.56 -12.91
N SER A 157 -17.39 -23.86 -13.91
CA SER A 157 -16.69 -22.74 -14.57
C SER A 157 -16.37 -21.60 -13.59
N LYS A 158 -17.32 -21.25 -12.72
CA LYS A 158 -17.08 -20.27 -11.64
C LYS A 158 -16.02 -20.77 -10.67
N MET A 159 -16.06 -22.04 -10.28
CA MET A 159 -15.08 -22.62 -9.38
C MET A 159 -13.66 -22.62 -10.00
N GLU A 160 -13.54 -22.96 -11.29
CA GLU A 160 -12.28 -22.91 -12.04
C GLU A 160 -11.71 -21.50 -12.11
N GLU A 161 -12.57 -20.49 -12.31
CA GLU A 161 -12.17 -19.08 -12.27
C GLU A 161 -11.60 -18.69 -10.90
N GLN A 162 -12.24 -19.11 -9.81
CA GLN A 162 -11.78 -18.80 -8.45
C GLN A 162 -10.47 -19.52 -8.10
N VAL A 163 -10.31 -20.78 -8.51
CA VAL A 163 -9.04 -21.51 -8.38
C VAL A 163 -7.93 -20.79 -9.14
N LYS A 164 -8.21 -20.31 -10.36
CA LYS A 164 -7.23 -19.57 -11.16
C LYS A 164 -6.86 -18.23 -10.49
N LYS A 165 -7.84 -17.45 -10.05
CA LYS A 165 -7.61 -16.19 -9.31
C LYS A 165 -6.73 -16.41 -8.08
N CYS A 166 -7.05 -17.40 -7.25
CA CYS A 166 -6.25 -17.75 -6.08
C CYS A 166 -4.83 -18.19 -6.49
N ALA A 167 -4.67 -18.97 -7.56
CA ALA A 167 -3.36 -19.39 -8.06
C ALA A 167 -2.49 -18.24 -8.58
N GLU A 168 -3.09 -17.18 -9.13
CA GLU A 168 -2.38 -16.00 -9.66
C GLU A 168 -1.90 -15.01 -8.57
N LEU A 169 -2.38 -15.16 -7.32
CA LEU A 169 -2.10 -14.23 -6.22
C LEU A 169 -0.60 -13.94 -5.99
N PRO A 170 0.31 -14.94 -5.95
CA PRO A 170 1.74 -14.68 -5.80
C PRO A 170 2.31 -13.85 -6.96
N HIS A 171 1.86 -14.09 -8.19
CA HIS A 171 2.30 -13.34 -9.36
C HIS A 171 1.78 -11.91 -9.35
N GLU A 172 0.54 -11.67 -8.89
CA GLU A 172 0.02 -10.33 -8.70
C GLU A 172 0.82 -9.57 -7.63
N TYR A 173 1.10 -10.19 -6.48
CA TYR A 173 1.92 -9.59 -5.44
C TYR A 173 3.31 -9.22 -5.97
N ASN A 174 4.02 -10.16 -6.60
CA ASN A 174 5.36 -9.93 -7.12
C ASN A 174 5.40 -8.82 -8.18
N ARG A 175 4.40 -8.77 -9.08
CA ARG A 175 4.30 -7.72 -10.11
C ARG A 175 4.10 -6.34 -9.50
N LYS A 176 3.20 -6.21 -8.51
CA LYS A 176 3.04 -4.95 -7.76
C LYS A 176 4.31 -4.64 -6.97
N GLY A 177 4.95 -5.67 -6.43
CA GLY A 177 6.15 -5.55 -5.63
C GLY A 177 7.38 -5.10 -6.43
N ALA A 178 7.40 -5.38 -7.73
CA ALA A 178 8.42 -4.95 -8.66
C ALA A 178 8.25 -3.50 -9.16
N GLN A 179 7.20 -2.78 -8.75
CA GLN A 179 7.06 -1.36 -9.09
C GLN A 179 8.20 -0.57 -8.44
N LEU A 180 8.90 0.23 -9.27
CA LEU A 180 10.04 1.03 -8.82
C LEU A 180 9.84 2.53 -8.99
N VAL A 181 8.91 2.98 -9.85
CA VAL A 181 8.69 4.40 -10.12
C VAL A 181 7.57 4.92 -9.23
N PHE A 182 7.88 5.93 -8.43
CA PHE A 182 7.00 6.57 -7.47
C PHE A 182 7.29 8.08 -7.43
N GLY A 183 6.29 8.85 -7.02
CA GLY A 183 6.41 10.28 -6.83
C GLY A 183 6.11 11.09 -8.09
N TYR A 184 5.73 12.34 -7.84
CA TYR A 184 5.33 13.29 -8.85
C TYR A 184 5.67 14.71 -8.41
N GLN A 185 5.58 15.66 -9.34
CA GLN A 185 5.49 17.08 -9.01
C GLN A 185 4.20 17.68 -9.57
N ASN A 186 3.80 18.85 -9.07
CA ASN A 186 2.67 19.57 -9.66
C ASN A 186 3.17 20.50 -10.77
N ASN A 187 2.39 20.65 -11.85
CA ASN A 187 2.74 21.52 -12.97
C ASN A 187 2.65 23.03 -12.65
N PHE A 188 1.85 23.43 -11.64
CA PHE A 188 1.81 24.79 -11.09
C PHE A 188 1.17 24.80 -9.67
N TRP A 189 1.30 25.92 -8.94
CA TRP A 189 0.65 26.13 -7.64
C TRP A 189 -0.77 26.67 -7.82
N GLY A 190 -1.81 25.85 -7.58
CA GLY A 190 -3.22 26.31 -7.59
C GLY A 190 -4.27 25.23 -7.84
N TYR A 191 -5.55 25.62 -7.74
CA TYR A 191 -6.69 24.75 -8.04
C TYR A 191 -6.64 24.29 -9.51
N GLY A 192 -6.72 22.97 -9.74
CA GLY A 192 -6.56 22.37 -11.07
C GLY A 192 -5.12 21.95 -11.44
N SER A 193 -4.18 21.96 -10.49
CA SER A 193 -2.82 21.46 -10.71
C SER A 193 -2.84 19.99 -11.13
N ARG A 194 -2.07 19.65 -12.17
CA ARG A 194 -1.89 18.27 -12.64
C ARG A 194 -0.63 17.66 -12.03
N GLN A 195 -0.75 16.44 -11.53
CA GLN A 195 0.37 15.61 -11.12
C GLN A 195 1.18 15.17 -12.36
N LEU A 196 2.47 15.47 -12.37
CA LEU A 196 3.43 15.07 -13.38
C LEU A 196 4.33 13.99 -12.78
N MET A 197 4.06 12.74 -13.12
CA MET A 197 4.82 11.59 -12.61
C MET A 197 6.27 11.66 -13.08
N THR A 198 7.19 11.34 -12.17
CA THR A 198 8.59 11.09 -12.56
C THR A 198 8.70 9.79 -13.35
N THR A 199 9.77 9.67 -14.13
CA THR A 199 10.19 8.43 -14.80
C THR A 199 11.35 7.75 -14.08
N LYS A 200 12.01 8.46 -13.13
CA LYS A 200 13.11 7.89 -12.35
C LYS A 200 12.56 6.94 -11.28
N PRO A 201 13.20 5.78 -11.06
CA PRO A 201 12.83 4.88 -9.98
C PRO A 201 13.08 5.54 -8.60
N ILE A 202 12.52 4.95 -7.55
CA ILE A 202 12.82 5.33 -6.17
C ILE A 202 14.32 5.20 -5.91
N SER A 203 14.94 6.25 -5.38
CA SER A 203 16.36 6.18 -5.02
C SER A 203 16.60 5.07 -3.98
N PHE A 204 17.73 4.37 -4.08
CA PHE A 204 18.02 3.25 -3.20
C PHE A 204 18.02 3.65 -1.71
N ALA A 205 18.61 4.79 -1.36
CA ALA A 205 18.62 5.29 0.00
C ALA A 205 17.20 5.58 0.53
N LEU A 206 16.35 6.19 -0.29
CA LEU A 206 14.95 6.46 0.08
C LEU A 206 14.16 5.16 0.27
N LYS A 207 14.28 4.22 -0.68
CA LYS A 207 13.66 2.89 -0.58
C LYS A 207 14.10 2.19 0.71
N ASN A 208 15.40 2.11 0.96
CA ASN A 208 15.95 1.43 2.13
C ASN A 208 15.49 2.08 3.44
N TYR A 209 15.43 3.42 3.50
CA TYR A 209 14.88 4.12 4.66
C TYR A 209 13.40 3.77 4.87
N CYS A 210 12.59 3.83 3.82
CA CYS A 210 11.18 3.45 3.89
C CYS A 210 11.01 1.99 4.34
N ASP A 211 11.77 1.06 3.77
CA ASP A 211 11.71 -0.37 4.10
C ASP A 211 12.09 -0.62 5.57
N GLN A 212 13.19 -0.05 6.04
CA GLN A 212 13.74 -0.36 7.36
C GLN A 212 13.08 0.45 8.49
N VAL A 213 12.84 1.74 8.27
CA VAL A 213 12.38 2.65 9.32
C VAL A 213 10.85 2.72 9.38
N ILE A 214 10.19 2.80 8.22
CA ILE A 214 8.74 3.03 8.14
C ILE A 214 8.00 1.68 8.09
N LEU A 215 8.37 0.81 7.14
CA LEU A 215 7.78 -0.51 6.93
C LEU A 215 8.37 -1.59 7.84
N GLN A 216 9.43 -1.28 8.59
CA GLN A 216 10.05 -2.14 9.60
C GLN A 216 10.50 -3.52 9.08
N GLY A 217 10.82 -3.63 7.79
CA GLY A 217 11.13 -4.89 7.13
C GLY A 217 9.98 -5.89 7.06
N LYS A 218 8.74 -5.49 7.40
CA LYS A 218 7.58 -6.40 7.48
C LYS A 218 6.93 -6.69 6.13
N ILE A 219 7.18 -5.85 5.11
CA ILE A 219 6.58 -5.99 3.79
C ILE A 219 7.68 -6.24 2.74
N PRO A 220 7.92 -7.49 2.33
CA PRO A 220 8.92 -7.84 1.33
C PRO A 220 8.48 -7.44 -0.09
N ASP A 221 9.43 -7.37 -1.01
CA ASP A 221 9.15 -7.11 -2.44
C ASP A 221 8.55 -8.33 -3.15
N CYS A 222 8.71 -9.53 -2.59
CA CYS A 222 8.28 -10.80 -3.15
C CYS A 222 7.38 -11.57 -2.18
N PHE A 223 6.40 -12.28 -2.73
CA PHE A 223 5.42 -13.07 -1.99
C PHE A 223 6.08 -14.17 -1.14
N ASP A 224 7.15 -14.78 -1.65
CA ASP A 224 7.92 -15.82 -0.92
C ASP A 224 8.56 -15.29 0.37
N GLY A 225 8.72 -13.97 0.50
CA GLY A 225 9.15 -13.32 1.74
C GLY A 225 8.07 -13.27 2.84
N LEU A 226 6.84 -13.72 2.55
CA LEU A 226 5.70 -13.77 3.49
C LEU A 226 5.39 -15.22 3.86
N PRO A 227 6.22 -15.91 4.66
CA PRO A 227 6.14 -17.37 4.86
C PRO A 227 4.75 -17.84 5.33
N GLU A 228 4.13 -17.11 6.23
CA GLU A 228 2.79 -17.45 6.73
C GLU A 228 1.70 -17.29 5.65
N ARG A 229 1.83 -16.28 4.76
CA ARG A 229 0.89 -16.07 3.65
C ARG A 229 1.11 -17.09 2.53
N VAL A 230 2.36 -17.47 2.27
CA VAL A 230 2.71 -18.56 1.35
C VAL A 230 2.07 -19.87 1.80
N ARG A 231 2.19 -20.20 3.09
CA ARG A 231 1.58 -21.40 3.68
C ARG A 231 0.05 -21.37 3.54
N GLN A 232 -0.57 -20.27 3.97
CA GLN A 232 -2.03 -20.07 3.88
C GLN A 232 -2.54 -20.21 2.44
N HIS A 233 -1.84 -19.58 1.48
CA HIS A 233 -2.14 -19.67 0.06
C HIS A 233 -2.09 -21.11 -0.46
N GLY A 234 -0.99 -21.82 -0.19
CA GLY A 234 -0.81 -23.20 -0.67
C GLY A 234 -1.87 -24.15 -0.12
N GLU A 235 -2.20 -24.04 1.17
CA GLU A 235 -3.24 -24.84 1.80
C GLU A 235 -4.63 -24.55 1.21
N LEU A 236 -4.97 -23.26 1.06
CA LEU A 236 -6.25 -22.83 0.53
C LEU A 236 -6.43 -23.21 -0.93
N LEU A 237 -5.42 -22.97 -1.77
CA LEU A 237 -5.43 -23.37 -3.17
C LEU A 237 -5.58 -24.90 -3.31
N GLY A 238 -4.91 -25.66 -2.45
CA GLY A 238 -5.06 -27.12 -2.38
C GLY A 238 -6.48 -27.56 -2.04
N ARG A 239 -7.15 -26.89 -1.09
CA ARG A 239 -8.56 -27.15 -0.75
C ARG A 239 -9.51 -26.77 -1.89
N LEU A 240 -9.35 -25.58 -2.47
CA LEU A 240 -10.17 -25.12 -3.61
C LEU A 240 -10.07 -26.08 -4.80
N ARG A 241 -8.87 -26.58 -5.14
CA ARG A 241 -8.70 -27.54 -6.24
C ARG A 241 -9.45 -28.86 -6.02
N ARG A 242 -9.62 -29.31 -4.77
CA ARG A 242 -10.40 -30.52 -4.45
C ARG A 242 -11.91 -30.33 -4.62
N LEU A 243 -12.38 -29.09 -4.67
CA LEU A 243 -13.79 -28.75 -4.90
C LEU A 243 -14.12 -28.71 -6.40
N LEU A 244 -13.13 -28.80 -7.28
CA LEU A 244 -13.40 -28.97 -8.71
C LEU A 244 -14.04 -30.34 -8.94
N PRO A 245 -15.22 -30.41 -9.60
CA PRO A 245 -15.87 -31.68 -9.85
C PRO A 245 -14.96 -32.58 -10.70
N VAL A 246 -14.71 -33.79 -10.20
CA VAL A 246 -13.99 -34.85 -10.91
C VAL A 246 -14.82 -35.22 -12.13
N GLU A 247 -14.19 -35.35 -13.30
CA GLU A 247 -14.88 -35.89 -14.48
C GLU A 247 -15.52 -37.23 -14.12
N ALA A 248 -16.85 -37.30 -14.23
CA ALA A 248 -17.49 -38.59 -14.39
C ALA A 248 -16.90 -39.17 -15.67
N ALA A 249 -16.03 -40.18 -15.52
CA ALA A 249 -15.49 -40.91 -16.65
C ALA A 249 -16.66 -41.29 -17.55
N ALA A 250 -16.64 -40.81 -18.78
CA ALA A 250 -17.62 -41.20 -19.79
C ALA A 250 -17.51 -42.73 -19.94
N THR A 251 -18.41 -43.45 -19.29
CA THR A 251 -18.68 -44.86 -19.60
C THR A 251 -19.26 -44.87 -21.02
N TYR A 252 -18.38 -45.19 -21.98
CA TYR A 252 -18.75 -45.59 -23.33
C TYR A 252 -19.44 -46.95 -23.32
#